data_AF-A0A6N3A437-F1
#
_entry.id   AF-A0A6N3A437-F1
#
_cell.length_a   1.000
_cell.length_b   1.000
_cell.length_c   1.000
_cell.angle_alpha   90.00
_cell.angle_beta   90.00
_cell.angle_gamma   90.00
#
_symmetry.space_group_name_H-M   'P 1'
#
loop_
_entity.id
_entity.type
_entity.pdbx_description
1 polymer ?
#
loop_
_entity_poly.entity_id
_entity_poly.type
_entity_poly.pdbx_seq_one_letter_code
_entity_poly.pdbx_strand_id
1 'polypeptide(L)'
;MNPNPFKPTAGKRPPMLIGRESVIEDFEEGLDNGAGAPGRLMLITGNRGCGKTVLLRELQRLANERGWAVVSDSASLGLCDRLADALRSNKPVVTSMEFGPSFGRMSVEAARAKGETLRGLVNERLKKLGPGKGLLFAIDEAQSASIEELAALAVLYQQVLGDQDATGLPDSDQRGLALVFAGLPSMVDDLLEEPSVTFLRRAQQRTLGAISLPKVRDSYIQTVKDAGLYADAETADLAAHKSMGHPYMVQLVGYYMWRSAVRRGSQVIERRDVEDGHVDAVSEFYEAVDAPLYYGLRSPQRLFIEAMAVDEDKPTRMADIIERCDRTQSWASKYRASLIRERVIEAAGYGLVRFTVPMLGAYIRDRVLWHE
;
A
#
# COMPACT_ATOMS: atom_id res chain seq x y z
N MET A 1 -31.75 -2.44 12.64
CA MET A 1 -31.10 -2.38 11.31
C MET A 1 -29.69 -2.91 11.45
N ASN A 2 -29.29 -3.88 10.64
CA ASN A 2 -27.91 -4.38 10.68
C ASN A 2 -26.96 -3.30 10.16
N PRO A 3 -25.84 -3.04 10.85
CA PRO A 3 -24.88 -2.03 10.43
C PRO A 3 -24.22 -2.44 9.11
N ASN A 4 -23.90 -1.48 8.25
CA ASN A 4 -23.22 -1.75 6.99
C ASN A 4 -21.86 -2.43 7.23
N PRO A 5 -21.61 -3.64 6.70
CA PRO A 5 -20.38 -4.39 6.95
C PRO A 5 -19.16 -3.79 6.22
N PHE A 6 -19.37 -3.09 5.10
CA PHE A 6 -18.29 -2.49 4.33
C PHE A 6 -17.75 -1.23 4.99
N LYS A 7 -16.42 -1.05 4.92
CA LYS A 7 -15.69 0.02 5.62
C LYS A 7 -14.75 0.77 4.67
N PRO A 8 -15.27 1.65 3.80
CA PRO A 8 -14.45 2.46 2.89
C PRO A 8 -13.69 3.61 3.59
N THR A 9 -13.46 3.54 4.91
CA THR A 9 -12.73 4.59 5.64
C THR A 9 -11.24 4.27 5.67
N ALA A 10 -10.40 5.30 5.52
CA ALA A 10 -8.95 5.17 5.49
C ALA A 10 -8.40 4.29 6.65
N GLY A 11 -7.66 3.25 6.28
CA GLY A 11 -7.01 2.32 7.20
C GLY A 11 -7.95 1.42 8.03
N LYS A 12 -9.27 1.53 7.90
CA LYS A 12 -10.17 0.62 8.61
C LYS A 12 -10.09 -0.77 7.99
N ARG A 13 -10.06 -1.80 8.84
CA ARG A 13 -10.05 -3.19 8.39
C ARG A 13 -11.37 -3.49 7.64
N PRO A 14 -11.30 -4.03 6.41
CA PRO A 14 -12.47 -4.51 5.70
C PRO A 14 -13.05 -5.73 6.42
N PRO A 15 -14.32 -6.10 6.15
CA PRO A 15 -14.93 -7.30 6.72
C PRO A 15 -14.14 -8.57 6.36
N MET A 16 -13.56 -8.61 5.16
CA MET A 16 -12.68 -9.68 4.70
C MET A 16 -11.45 -9.10 4.02
N LEU A 17 -10.26 -9.62 4.33
CA LEU A 17 -9.02 -9.25 3.67
C LEU A 17 -8.72 -10.20 2.50
N ILE A 18 -9.45 -10.02 1.40
CA ILE A 18 -9.35 -10.89 0.23
C ILE A 18 -8.12 -10.61 -0.64
N GLY A 19 -7.53 -11.67 -1.20
CA GLY A 19 -6.41 -11.59 -2.14
C GLY A 19 -5.08 -11.22 -1.50
N ARG A 20 -4.98 -11.29 -0.17
CA ARG A 20 -3.77 -11.01 0.61
C ARG A 20 -3.28 -12.21 1.41
N GLU A 21 -3.89 -13.38 1.19
CA GLU A 21 -3.67 -14.60 1.97
C GLU A 21 -2.20 -15.02 1.93
N SER A 22 -1.60 -15.11 0.74
CA SER A 22 -0.20 -15.52 0.60
C SER A 22 0.75 -14.60 1.36
N VAL A 23 0.52 -13.28 1.32
CA VAL A 23 1.41 -12.32 2.01
C VAL A 23 1.31 -12.48 3.52
N ILE A 24 0.12 -12.81 4.02
CA ILE A 24 -0.10 -13.13 5.43
C ILE A 24 0.61 -14.43 5.79
N GLU A 25 0.36 -15.50 5.03
CA GLU A 25 0.95 -16.83 5.26
C GLU A 25 2.47 -16.75 5.28
N ASP A 26 3.08 -16.10 4.29
CA ASP A 26 4.53 -15.89 4.21
C ASP A 26 5.09 -15.14 5.44
N PHE A 27 4.36 -14.14 5.94
CA PHE A 27 4.76 -13.40 7.13
C PHE A 27 4.62 -14.24 8.39
N GLU A 28 3.52 -14.98 8.54
CA GLU A 28 3.28 -15.88 9.66
C GLU A 28 4.35 -16.97 9.75
N GLU A 29 4.62 -17.67 8.63
CA GLU A 29 5.71 -18.62 8.52
C GLU A 29 7.07 -17.96 8.83
N GLY A 30 7.27 -16.71 8.41
CA GLY A 30 8.45 -15.93 8.75
C GLY A 30 8.63 -15.70 10.25
N LEU A 31 7.55 -15.44 10.98
CA LEU A 31 7.61 -15.29 12.44
C LEU A 31 7.89 -16.63 13.13
N ASP A 32 7.29 -17.72 12.63
CA ASP A 32 7.33 -19.04 13.26
C ASP A 32 8.66 -19.81 12.99
N ASN A 33 9.32 -19.58 11.85
CA ASN A 33 10.53 -20.31 11.42
C ASN A 33 11.87 -19.80 12.00
N GLY A 34 11.86 -18.95 13.02
CA GLY A 34 13.10 -18.49 13.67
C GLY A 34 13.91 -17.45 12.88
N ALA A 35 15.11 -17.12 13.37
CA ALA A 35 15.97 -16.10 12.77
C ALA A 35 16.33 -16.40 11.30
N GLY A 36 16.46 -15.36 10.48
CA GLY A 36 16.80 -15.51 9.05
C GLY A 36 15.66 -15.90 8.11
N ALA A 37 14.47 -16.22 8.62
CA ALA A 37 13.32 -16.55 7.78
C ALA A 37 12.93 -15.39 6.81
N PRO A 38 12.73 -15.65 5.50
CA PRO A 38 12.50 -14.59 4.50
C PRO A 38 11.29 -13.69 4.81
N GLY A 39 10.24 -14.24 5.43
CA GLY A 39 9.04 -13.49 5.81
C GLY A 39 9.27 -12.40 6.86
N ARG A 40 10.45 -12.32 7.49
CA ARG A 40 10.80 -11.26 8.45
C ARG A 40 11.30 -9.98 7.77
N LEU A 41 11.59 -10.00 6.47
CA LEU A 41 12.03 -8.81 5.72
C LEU A 41 11.19 -8.65 4.46
N MET A 42 10.24 -7.71 4.49
CA MET A 42 9.26 -7.54 3.41
C MET A 42 9.23 -6.11 2.86
N LEU A 43 9.11 -6.02 1.53
CA LEU A 43 8.85 -4.79 0.79
C LEU A 43 7.47 -4.91 0.13
N ILE A 44 6.47 -4.25 0.72
CA ILE A 44 5.09 -4.26 0.26
C ILE A 44 4.83 -3.00 -0.55
N THR A 45 4.52 -3.14 -1.83
CA THR A 45 4.29 -2.01 -2.74
C THR A 45 2.92 -2.06 -3.38
N GLY A 46 2.48 -0.93 -3.94
CA GLY A 46 1.28 -0.86 -4.75
C GLY A 46 0.71 0.55 -4.80
N ASN A 47 -0.25 0.77 -5.71
CA ASN A 47 -0.86 2.08 -5.90
C ASN A 47 -1.72 2.50 -4.68
N ARG A 48 -2.15 3.76 -4.65
CA ARG A 48 -3.09 4.25 -3.62
C ARG A 48 -4.37 3.40 -3.63
N GLY A 49 -4.92 3.13 -2.46
CA GLY A 49 -6.16 2.34 -2.34
C GLY A 49 -6.04 0.83 -2.54
N CYS A 50 -4.84 0.27 -2.78
CA CYS A 50 -4.65 -1.18 -2.90
C CYS A 50 -4.61 -1.94 -1.55
N GLY A 51 -4.74 -1.24 -0.42
CA GLY A 51 -4.85 -1.88 0.90
C GLY A 51 -3.52 -2.13 1.63
N LYS A 52 -2.44 -1.42 1.28
CA LYS A 52 -1.13 -1.52 1.96
C LYS A 52 -1.24 -1.29 3.48
N THR A 53 -1.78 -0.15 3.91
CA THR A 53 -1.97 0.19 5.33
C THR A 53 -2.80 -0.84 6.08
N VAL A 54 -3.86 -1.36 5.44
CA VAL A 54 -4.71 -2.39 6.04
C VAL A 54 -3.94 -3.69 6.21
N LEU A 55 -3.20 -4.12 5.19
CA LEU A 55 -2.36 -5.31 5.27
C LEU A 55 -1.29 -5.15 6.35
N LEU A 56 -0.59 -4.01 6.39
CA LEU A 56 0.44 -3.74 7.38
C LEU A 56 -0.14 -3.81 8.81
N ARG A 57 -1.33 -3.27 9.06
CA ARG A 57 -2.04 -3.39 10.34
C ARG A 57 -2.38 -4.83 10.69
N GLU A 58 -2.73 -5.65 9.70
CA GLU A 58 -2.97 -7.07 9.91
C GLU A 58 -1.69 -7.80 10.31
N LEU A 59 -0.56 -7.53 9.65
CA LEU A 59 0.74 -8.10 10.04
C LEU A 59 1.12 -7.68 11.47
N GLN A 60 0.85 -6.43 11.85
CA GLN A 60 1.05 -5.95 13.23
C GLN A 60 0.17 -6.72 14.24
N ARG A 61 -1.10 -6.98 13.91
CA ARG A 61 -1.99 -7.79 14.76
C ARG A 61 -1.44 -9.20 14.95
N LEU A 62 -1.06 -9.85 13.85
CA LEU A 62 -0.51 -11.21 13.85
C LEU A 62 0.81 -11.32 14.63
N ALA A 63 1.66 -10.31 14.54
CA ALA A 63 2.89 -10.23 15.32
C ALA A 63 2.58 -10.12 16.83
N ASN A 64 1.69 -9.20 17.22
CA ASN A 64 1.27 -9.06 18.63
C ASN A 64 0.67 -10.36 19.19
N GLU A 65 -0.17 -11.05 18.41
CA GLU A 65 -0.76 -12.34 18.81
C GLU A 65 0.28 -13.44 19.01
N ARG A 66 1.38 -13.38 18.25
CA ARG A 66 2.54 -14.27 18.42
C ARG A 66 3.50 -13.82 19.52
N GLY A 67 3.19 -12.76 20.26
CA GLY A 67 4.01 -12.24 21.35
C GLY A 67 5.21 -11.41 20.89
N TRP A 68 5.20 -10.91 19.65
CA TRP A 68 6.18 -9.95 19.16
C TRP A 68 5.80 -8.54 19.59
N ALA A 69 6.81 -7.74 19.94
CA ALA A 69 6.61 -6.32 20.20
C ALA A 69 6.53 -5.55 18.88
N VAL A 70 5.50 -4.74 18.69
CA VAL A 70 5.30 -3.97 17.47
C VAL A 70 5.66 -2.50 17.68
N VAL A 71 6.45 -1.97 16.76
CA VAL A 71 6.70 -0.53 16.59
C VAL A 71 6.30 -0.14 15.18
N SER A 72 5.34 0.77 15.07
CA SER A 72 4.82 1.25 13.79
C SER A 72 5.04 2.75 13.63
N ASP A 73 5.32 3.19 12.41
CA ASP A 73 5.43 4.61 12.07
C ASP A 73 4.89 4.86 10.66
N SER A 74 4.25 6.01 10.45
CA SER A 74 3.97 6.53 9.11
C SER A 74 5.17 7.37 8.69
N ALA A 75 5.98 6.83 7.79
CA ALA A 75 7.28 7.35 7.45
C ALA A 75 7.22 8.83 7.03
N SER A 76 8.16 9.58 7.56
CA SER A 76 8.40 11.00 7.27
C SER A 76 9.78 11.34 7.83
N LEU A 77 10.33 12.50 7.47
CA LEU A 77 11.63 12.98 7.98
C LEU A 77 11.74 12.81 9.50
N GLY A 78 12.87 12.27 9.97
CA GLY A 78 13.09 11.99 11.40
C GLY A 78 12.53 10.64 11.86
N LEU A 79 12.32 9.71 10.93
CA LEU A 79 11.82 8.36 11.18
C LEU A 79 12.65 7.63 12.25
N CYS A 80 13.97 7.65 12.12
CA CYS A 80 14.85 6.96 13.06
C CYS A 80 14.73 7.49 14.50
N ASP A 81 14.52 8.80 14.67
CA ASP A 81 14.38 9.41 15.99
C ASP A 81 13.05 9.01 16.64
N ARG A 82 11.95 9.02 15.87
CA ARG A 82 10.64 8.58 16.36
C ARG A 82 10.64 7.10 16.76
N LEU A 83 11.31 6.24 15.99
CA LEU A 83 11.48 4.83 16.34
C LEU A 83 12.32 4.67 17.63
N ALA A 84 13.36 5.49 17.82
CA ALA A 84 14.15 5.47 19.05
C ALA A 84 13.30 5.86 20.27
N ASP A 85 12.49 6.91 20.14
CA ASP A 85 11.58 7.36 21.20
C ASP A 85 10.46 6.35 21.49
N ALA A 86 9.97 5.65 20.47
CA ALA A 86 9.05 4.53 20.61
C ALA A 86 9.64 3.42 21.50
N LEU A 87 10.88 3.03 21.22
CA LEU A 87 11.57 1.98 21.96
C LEU A 87 11.84 2.39 23.43
N ARG A 88 12.18 3.66 23.67
CA ARG A 88 12.40 4.20 25.03
C ARG A 88 11.12 4.25 25.86
N SER A 89 10.02 4.72 25.26
CA SER A 89 8.77 5.01 25.98
C SER A 89 7.95 3.78 26.34
N ASN A 90 8.29 2.58 25.81
CA ASN A 90 7.57 1.33 26.05
C ASN A 90 6.06 1.41 25.71
N LYS A 91 5.66 2.39 24.90
CA LYS A 91 4.28 2.60 24.44
C LYS A 91 4.17 2.24 22.94
N PRO A 92 3.04 1.66 22.49
CA PRO A 92 2.77 1.55 21.06
C PRO A 92 2.68 2.95 20.47
N VAL A 93 3.54 3.26 19.50
CA VAL A 93 3.51 4.52 18.79
C VAL A 93 2.40 4.44 17.74
N VAL A 94 1.25 4.99 18.10
CA VAL A 94 0.20 5.41 17.16
C VAL A 94 0.31 6.93 17.09
N THR A 95 0.95 7.45 16.04
CA THR A 95 1.11 8.91 15.90
C THR A 95 0.56 9.37 14.56
N SER A 96 -0.64 9.94 14.61
CA SER A 96 -1.05 10.99 13.68
C SER A 96 -0.71 12.33 14.32
N MET A 97 0.47 12.87 14.03
CA MET A 97 0.80 14.25 14.34
C MET A 97 1.82 14.75 13.32
N GLU A 98 1.36 15.62 12.43
CA GLU A 98 2.19 16.42 11.55
C GLU A 98 2.94 17.46 12.40
N PHE A 99 4.28 17.45 12.36
CA PHE A 99 5.08 18.56 12.87
C PHE A 99 6.26 18.86 11.94
N GLY A 100 6.27 20.09 11.43
CA GLY A 100 7.44 20.96 11.27
C GLY A 100 8.49 20.58 10.23
N PRO A 101 8.77 21.43 9.22
CA PRO A 101 9.75 21.13 8.20
C PRO A 101 11.19 21.27 8.73
N SER A 102 11.88 20.15 8.95
CA SER A 102 13.34 20.16 9.10
C SER A 102 13.96 19.95 7.71
N PHE A 103 14.11 21.04 6.96
CA PHE A 103 14.79 21.03 5.66
C PHE A 103 16.30 20.88 5.87
N GLY A 104 16.78 19.65 5.90
CA GLY A 104 18.20 19.33 5.81
C GLY A 104 18.37 17.92 5.26
N ARG A 105 19.11 17.78 4.15
CA ARG A 105 19.63 16.48 3.72
C ARG A 105 20.45 15.90 4.87
N MET A 106 20.03 14.76 5.40
CA MET A 106 20.77 14.07 6.46
C MET A 106 22.09 13.56 5.88
N SER A 107 23.21 13.81 6.57
CA SER A 107 24.50 13.25 6.14
C SER A 107 24.57 11.76 6.45
N VAL A 108 25.43 11.05 5.71
CA VAL A 108 25.68 9.62 5.92
C VAL A 108 26.23 9.36 7.32
N GLU A 109 27.09 10.24 7.88
CA GLU A 109 27.58 10.07 9.25
C GLU A 109 26.45 10.23 10.28
N ALA A 110 25.54 11.19 10.09
CA ALA A 110 24.41 11.40 10.98
C ALA A 110 23.46 10.18 10.95
N ALA A 111 23.21 9.61 9.77
CA ALA A 111 22.41 8.40 9.63
C ALA A 111 23.05 7.20 10.37
N ARG A 112 24.38 7.03 10.27
CA ARG A 112 25.11 5.96 10.98
C ARG A 112 25.04 6.10 12.49
N ALA A 113 25.28 7.30 13.03
CA ALA A 113 25.21 7.56 14.47
C ALA A 113 23.79 7.27 15.04
N LYS A 114 22.75 7.62 14.28
CA LYS A 114 21.36 7.25 14.63
C LYS A 114 21.14 5.75 14.59
N GLY A 115 21.66 5.05 13.57
CA GLY A 115 21.61 3.60 13.45
C GLY A 115 22.25 2.87 14.64
N GLU A 116 23.41 3.32 15.11
CA GLU A 116 24.08 2.76 16.29
C GLU A 116 23.25 2.96 17.57
N THR A 117 22.67 4.14 17.74
CA THR A 117 21.78 4.42 18.88
C THR A 117 20.55 3.52 18.85
N LEU A 118 19.93 3.35 17.68
CA LEU A 118 18.79 2.46 17.48
C LEU A 118 19.16 1.00 17.75
N ARG A 119 20.31 0.53 17.29
CA ARG A 119 20.79 -0.84 17.54
C ARG A 119 20.88 -1.15 19.03
N GLY A 120 21.43 -0.23 19.82
CA GLY A 120 21.47 -0.36 21.28
C GLY A 120 20.07 -0.53 21.88
N LEU A 121 19.14 0.35 21.52
CA LEU A 121 17.75 0.33 22.00
C LEU A 121 17.00 -0.94 21.58
N VAL A 122 17.18 -1.40 20.34
CA VAL A 122 16.59 -2.65 19.84
C VAL A 122 17.12 -3.83 20.64
N ASN A 123 18.43 -3.94 20.83
CA ASN A 123 19.03 -5.05 21.58
C ASN A 123 18.59 -5.06 23.06
N GLU A 124 18.50 -3.90 23.72
CA GLU A 124 17.93 -3.80 25.07
C GLU A 124 16.48 -4.26 25.12
N ARG A 125 15.70 -3.93 24.08
CA ARG A 125 14.30 -4.32 23.98
C ARG A 125 14.15 -5.81 23.72
N LEU A 126 14.96 -6.40 22.85
CA LEU A 126 14.98 -7.83 22.59
C LEU A 126 15.27 -8.63 23.87
N LYS A 127 16.24 -8.21 24.69
CA LYS A 127 16.56 -8.89 25.97
C LYS A 127 15.35 -9.08 26.90
N LYS A 128 14.33 -8.23 26.80
CA LYS A 128 13.11 -8.28 27.62
C LYS A 128 12.03 -9.22 27.06
N LEU A 129 12.21 -9.74 25.85
CA LEU A 129 11.27 -10.66 25.20
C LEU A 129 11.64 -12.12 25.50
N GLY A 130 10.65 -13.01 25.37
CA GLY A 130 10.88 -14.46 25.47
C GLY A 130 11.77 -15.01 24.36
N PRO A 131 12.32 -16.23 24.51
CA PRO A 131 13.03 -16.94 23.44
C PRO A 131 12.18 -17.06 22.17
N GLY A 132 12.80 -16.94 20.99
CA GLY A 132 12.12 -17.02 19.69
C GLY A 132 11.19 -15.85 19.35
N LYS A 133 11.07 -14.84 20.23
CA LYS A 133 10.24 -13.64 20.03
C LYS A 133 11.09 -12.45 19.58
N GLY A 134 10.45 -11.44 19.02
CA GLY A 134 11.17 -10.32 18.45
C GLY A 134 10.40 -9.01 18.38
N LEU A 135 10.99 -8.07 17.68
CA LEU A 135 10.42 -6.76 17.37
C LEU A 135 9.98 -6.73 15.92
N LEU A 136 8.80 -6.18 15.64
CA LEU A 136 8.37 -5.83 14.29
C LEU A 136 8.47 -4.31 14.13
N PHE A 137 9.21 -3.86 13.11
CA PHE A 137 9.13 -2.51 12.57
C PHE A 137 8.21 -2.51 11.36
N ALA A 138 7.06 -1.84 11.50
CA ALA A 138 6.05 -1.72 10.47
C ALA A 138 6.01 -0.27 9.97
N ILE A 139 6.63 -0.01 8.83
CA ILE A 139 6.85 1.34 8.29
C ILE A 139 5.87 1.58 7.14
N ASP A 140 4.87 2.42 7.34
CA ASP A 140 3.90 2.81 6.29
C ASP A 140 4.37 4.05 5.54
N GLU A 141 3.85 4.25 4.32
CA GLU A 141 4.19 5.39 3.44
C GLU A 141 5.71 5.63 3.29
N ALA A 142 6.51 4.56 3.20
CA ALA A 142 7.97 4.61 3.22
C ALA A 142 8.58 5.59 2.20
N GLN A 143 7.91 5.90 1.09
CA GLN A 143 8.33 6.92 0.12
C GLN A 143 8.43 8.35 0.70
N SER A 144 7.87 8.59 1.88
CA SER A 144 7.88 9.90 2.55
C SER A 144 9.06 10.11 3.49
N ALA A 145 9.84 9.06 3.79
CA ALA A 145 11.12 9.18 4.49
C ALA A 145 12.28 9.36 3.50
N SER A 146 13.43 9.82 4.00
CA SER A 146 14.63 9.90 3.18
C SER A 146 15.20 8.51 2.90
N ILE A 147 15.86 8.33 1.76
CA ILE A 147 16.46 7.04 1.38
C ILE A 147 17.53 6.61 2.40
N GLU A 148 18.25 7.58 2.98
CA GLU A 148 19.26 7.35 4.00
C GLU A 148 18.65 6.82 5.31
N GLU A 149 17.45 7.27 5.70
CA GLU A 149 16.73 6.73 6.88
C GLU A 149 16.27 5.29 6.64
N LEU A 150 15.68 5.01 5.47
CA LEU A 150 15.27 3.65 5.11
C LEU A 150 16.47 2.70 5.03
N ALA A 151 17.57 3.17 4.45
CA ALA A 151 18.82 2.42 4.37
C ALA A 151 19.41 2.15 5.76
N ALA A 152 19.36 3.12 6.68
CA ALA A 152 19.80 2.93 8.06
C ALA A 152 18.99 1.85 8.79
N LEU A 153 17.66 1.79 8.59
CA LEU A 153 16.81 0.73 9.16
C LEU A 153 17.09 -0.65 8.57
N ALA A 154 17.39 -0.71 7.28
CA ALA A 154 17.79 -1.94 6.62
C ALA A 154 19.16 -2.43 7.15
N VAL A 155 20.15 -1.55 7.26
CA VAL A 155 21.45 -1.88 7.87
C VAL A 155 21.28 -2.35 9.31
N LEU A 156 20.43 -1.67 10.09
CA LEU A 156 20.08 -2.07 11.45
C LEU A 156 19.53 -3.50 11.52
N TYR A 157 18.64 -3.88 10.59
CA TYR A 157 18.12 -5.25 10.51
C TYR A 157 19.23 -6.28 10.35
N GLN A 158 20.20 -6.06 9.47
CA GLN A 158 21.34 -6.98 9.31
C GLN A 158 22.22 -7.03 10.55
N GLN A 159 22.48 -5.89 11.18
CA GLN A 159 23.30 -5.81 12.39
C GLN A 159 22.68 -6.57 13.55
N VAL A 160 21.35 -6.45 13.73
CA VAL A 160 20.61 -7.18 14.77
C VAL A 160 20.62 -8.68 14.50
N LEU A 161 20.47 -9.13 13.25
CA LEU A 161 20.63 -10.54 12.92
C LEU A 161 22.03 -11.06 13.28
N GLY A 162 23.08 -10.34 12.89
CA GLY A 162 24.45 -10.71 13.26
C GLY A 162 24.71 -10.72 14.77
N ASP A 163 24.07 -9.83 15.53
CA ASP A 163 24.11 -9.85 17.00
C ASP A 163 23.47 -11.12 17.58
N GLN A 164 22.40 -11.62 16.96
CA GLN A 164 21.71 -12.84 17.38
C GLN A 164 22.51 -14.10 17.02
N ASP A 165 23.10 -14.16 15.83
CA ASP A 165 24.00 -15.24 15.42
C ASP A 165 25.18 -15.38 16.39
N ALA A 166 25.73 -14.25 16.85
CA ALA A 166 26.84 -14.21 17.80
C ALA A 166 26.48 -14.72 19.20
N THR A 167 25.19 -14.90 19.53
CA THR A 167 24.77 -15.46 20.83
C THR A 167 25.00 -16.97 20.93
N GLY A 168 25.14 -17.67 19.80
CA GLY A 168 25.27 -19.13 19.75
C GLY A 168 24.01 -19.89 20.16
N LEU A 169 22.87 -19.20 20.31
CA LEU A 169 21.57 -19.83 20.54
C LEU A 169 21.06 -20.51 19.26
N PRO A 170 20.29 -21.60 19.36
CA PRO A 170 19.60 -22.17 18.20
C PRO A 170 18.61 -21.16 17.61
N ASP A 171 18.37 -21.21 16.30
CA ASP A 171 17.52 -20.25 15.57
C ASP A 171 16.09 -20.14 16.13
N SER A 172 15.59 -21.20 16.78
CA SER A 172 14.30 -21.23 17.48
C SER A 172 14.23 -20.35 18.72
N ASP A 173 15.38 -20.14 19.37
CA ASP A 173 15.50 -19.42 20.64
C ASP A 173 16.07 -18.02 20.43
N GLN A 174 16.76 -17.81 19.31
CA GLN A 174 17.19 -16.49 18.87
C GLN A 174 16.02 -15.53 18.78
N ARG A 175 16.23 -14.34 19.32
CA ARG A 175 15.29 -13.24 19.15
C ARG A 175 15.54 -12.59 17.81
N GLY A 176 14.74 -11.61 17.42
CA GLY A 176 15.00 -10.97 16.13
C GLY A 176 14.24 -9.71 15.85
N LEU A 177 14.60 -9.10 14.74
CA LEU A 177 13.86 -8.01 14.12
C LEU A 177 13.11 -8.57 12.91
N ALA A 178 11.86 -8.17 12.76
CA ALA A 178 11.13 -8.21 11.50
C ALA A 178 10.96 -6.77 11.02
N LEU A 179 11.14 -6.54 9.72
CA LEU A 179 11.09 -5.23 9.09
C LEU A 179 10.20 -5.29 7.86
N VAL A 180 9.12 -4.52 7.88
CA VAL A 180 8.17 -4.42 6.78
C VAL A 180 8.07 -2.96 6.36
N PHE A 181 8.44 -2.69 5.11
CA PHE A 181 8.20 -1.40 4.47
C PHE A 181 6.96 -1.50 3.58
N ALA A 182 6.03 -0.57 3.75
CA ALA A 182 4.89 -0.37 2.86
C ALA A 182 5.01 0.98 2.16
N GLY A 183 4.88 1.01 0.83
CA GLY A 183 4.99 2.28 0.10
C GLY A 183 4.69 2.18 -1.39
N LEU A 184 5.05 3.22 -2.13
CA LEU A 184 4.97 3.22 -3.59
C LEU A 184 6.07 2.35 -4.21
N PRO A 185 5.82 1.74 -5.38
CA PRO A 185 6.85 0.95 -6.07
C PRO A 185 8.15 1.71 -6.35
N SER A 186 8.09 3.01 -6.64
CA SER A 186 9.27 3.85 -6.88
C SER A 186 10.24 3.88 -5.70
N MET A 187 9.74 3.82 -4.46
CA MET A 187 10.59 3.76 -3.28
C MET A 187 11.42 2.48 -3.24
N VAL A 188 10.87 1.36 -3.70
CA VAL A 188 11.63 0.11 -3.79
C VAL A 188 12.70 0.20 -4.86
N ASP A 189 12.39 0.79 -6.02
CA ASP A 189 13.39 1.00 -7.07
C ASP A 189 14.58 1.81 -6.54
N ASP A 190 14.30 2.96 -5.89
CA ASP A 190 15.33 3.82 -5.29
C ASP A 190 16.14 3.07 -4.20
N LEU A 191 15.47 2.26 -3.36
CA LEU A 191 16.10 1.51 -2.28
C LEU A 191 16.94 0.31 -2.77
N LEU A 192 16.59 -0.31 -3.89
CA LEU A 192 17.35 -1.40 -4.49
C LEU A 192 18.56 -0.93 -5.32
N GLU A 193 18.57 0.36 -5.70
CA GLU A 193 19.69 1.05 -6.32
C GLU A 193 20.70 1.59 -5.29
N GLU A 194 20.29 1.76 -4.03
CA GLU A 194 21.15 2.26 -2.96
C GLU A 194 22.31 1.28 -2.63
N PRO A 195 23.58 1.68 -2.83
CA PRO A 195 24.73 0.76 -2.72
C PRO A 195 24.92 0.15 -1.33
N SER A 196 24.50 0.87 -0.28
CA SER A 196 24.67 0.45 1.11
C SER A 196 23.74 -0.70 1.53
N VAL A 197 22.68 -0.98 0.76
CA VAL A 197 21.63 -1.95 1.14
C VAL A 197 21.28 -2.95 0.04
N THR A 198 22.25 -3.31 -0.80
CA THR A 198 22.08 -4.30 -1.90
C THR A 198 21.50 -5.65 -1.45
N PHE A 199 21.63 -6.00 -0.16
CA PHE A 199 21.02 -7.20 0.41
C PHE A 199 19.49 -7.18 0.41
N LEU A 200 18.85 -6.00 0.35
CA LEU A 200 17.39 -5.86 0.27
C LEU A 200 16.81 -6.48 -1.00
N ARG A 201 17.64 -6.76 -2.01
CA ARG A 201 17.24 -7.61 -3.16
C ARG A 201 16.78 -9.01 -2.74
N ARG A 202 17.18 -9.47 -1.54
CA ARG A 202 16.75 -10.75 -0.94
C ARG A 202 15.53 -10.60 -0.03
N ALA A 203 15.03 -9.39 0.19
CA ALA A 203 13.76 -9.18 0.89
C ALA A 203 12.61 -9.78 0.08
N GLN A 204 11.56 -10.24 0.76
CA GLN A 204 10.33 -10.62 0.08
C GLN A 204 9.64 -9.39 -0.50
N GLN A 205 9.60 -9.29 -1.83
CA GLN A 205 8.93 -8.21 -2.54
C GLN A 205 7.50 -8.62 -2.89
N ARG A 206 6.52 -7.84 -2.43
CA ARG A 206 5.09 -8.10 -2.65
C ARG A 206 4.43 -6.88 -3.27
N THR A 207 4.05 -6.99 -4.54
CA THR A 207 3.31 -5.94 -5.24
C THR A 207 1.82 -6.21 -5.15
N LEU A 208 1.12 -5.35 -4.41
CA LEU A 208 -0.32 -5.41 -4.22
C LEU A 208 -1.05 -4.80 -5.43
N GLY A 209 -1.65 -5.66 -6.23
CA GLY A 209 -2.54 -5.28 -7.34
C GLY A 209 -4.03 -5.40 -7.01
N ALA A 210 -4.83 -5.37 -8.06
CA ALA A 210 -6.25 -5.69 -8.04
C ALA A 210 -6.49 -7.15 -7.64
N ILE A 211 -7.66 -7.41 -7.06
CA ILE A 211 -8.12 -8.74 -6.65
C ILE A 211 -8.90 -9.35 -7.82
N SER A 212 -8.80 -10.67 -8.01
CA SER A 212 -9.56 -11.34 -9.06
C SER A 212 -11.07 -11.18 -8.85
N LEU A 213 -11.80 -10.92 -9.94
CA LEU A 213 -13.25 -10.70 -9.89
C LEU A 213 -14.01 -11.87 -9.23
N PRO A 214 -13.65 -13.16 -9.46
CA PRO A 214 -14.28 -14.27 -8.74
C PRO A 214 -14.11 -14.19 -7.21
N LYS A 215 -12.91 -13.84 -6.71
CA LYS A 215 -12.69 -13.67 -5.27
C LYS A 215 -13.51 -12.51 -4.71
N VAL A 216 -13.64 -11.42 -5.46
CA VAL A 216 -14.48 -10.27 -5.06
C VAL A 216 -15.95 -10.64 -5.01
N ARG A 217 -16.47 -11.33 -6.04
CA ARG A 217 -17.84 -11.84 -6.08
C ARG A 217 -18.15 -12.70 -4.85
N ASP A 218 -17.30 -13.69 -4.58
CA ASP A 218 -17.50 -14.62 -3.47
C ASP A 218 -17.44 -13.87 -2.12
N SER A 219 -16.56 -12.88 -2.00
CA SER A 219 -16.49 -11.99 -0.83
C SER A 219 -17.76 -11.19 -0.62
N TYR A 220 -18.38 -10.66 -1.68
CA TYR A 220 -19.64 -9.93 -1.56
C TYR A 220 -20.77 -10.83 -1.07
N ILE A 221 -20.92 -12.01 -1.68
CA ILE A 221 -21.94 -12.99 -1.28
C ILE A 221 -21.79 -13.31 0.22
N GLN A 222 -20.57 -13.64 0.64
CA GLN A 222 -20.27 -13.99 2.02
C GLN A 222 -20.51 -12.82 2.98
N THR A 223 -19.95 -11.65 2.70
CA THR A 223 -20.04 -10.45 3.56
C THR A 223 -21.49 -10.00 3.73
N VAL A 224 -22.27 -10.01 2.65
CA VAL A 224 -23.68 -9.59 2.67
C VAL A 224 -24.51 -10.59 3.47
N LYS A 225 -24.28 -11.90 3.24
CA LYS A 225 -24.95 -12.98 3.97
C LYS A 225 -24.66 -12.95 5.47
N ASP A 226 -23.40 -12.78 5.86
CA ASP A 226 -22.99 -12.74 7.27
C ASP A 226 -23.59 -11.53 8.00
N ALA A 227 -23.86 -10.44 7.28
CA ALA A 227 -24.52 -9.27 7.81
C ALA A 227 -26.06 -9.34 7.72
N GLY A 228 -26.63 -10.44 7.23
CA GLY A 228 -28.06 -10.74 7.23
C GLY A 228 -28.86 -10.26 6.01
N LEU A 229 -28.21 -9.79 4.96
CA LEU A 229 -28.84 -9.54 3.64
C LEU A 229 -28.50 -10.70 2.69
N TYR A 230 -29.13 -10.72 1.51
CA TYR A 230 -28.84 -11.67 0.45
C TYR A 230 -28.45 -10.95 -0.84
N ALA A 231 -27.49 -11.51 -1.57
CA ALA A 231 -27.19 -11.15 -2.96
C ALA A 231 -26.99 -12.46 -3.73
N ASP A 232 -27.62 -12.59 -4.89
CA ASP A 232 -27.37 -13.73 -5.77
C ASP A 232 -26.00 -13.61 -6.47
N ALA A 233 -25.58 -14.70 -7.11
CA ALA A 233 -24.27 -14.76 -7.77
C ALA A 233 -24.14 -13.77 -8.94
N GLU A 234 -25.22 -13.51 -9.67
CA GLU A 234 -25.23 -12.60 -10.82
C GLU A 234 -25.08 -11.14 -10.37
N THR A 235 -25.80 -10.75 -9.31
CA THR A 235 -25.72 -9.41 -8.71
C THR A 235 -24.36 -9.17 -8.06
N ALA A 236 -23.80 -10.17 -7.36
CA ALA A 236 -22.47 -10.09 -6.79
C ALA A 236 -21.37 -10.02 -7.87
N ASP A 237 -21.56 -10.71 -8.99
CA ASP A 237 -20.64 -10.68 -10.13
C ASP A 237 -20.66 -9.31 -10.82
N LEU A 238 -21.84 -8.73 -11.01
CA LEU A 238 -21.99 -7.35 -11.47
C LEU A 238 -21.24 -6.37 -10.53
N ALA A 239 -21.44 -6.48 -9.21
CA ALA A 239 -20.75 -5.64 -8.23
C ALA A 239 -19.23 -5.81 -8.29
N ALA A 240 -18.74 -7.04 -8.51
CA ALA A 240 -17.32 -7.32 -8.66
C ALA A 240 -16.75 -6.62 -9.90
N HIS A 241 -17.39 -6.73 -11.06
CA HIS A 241 -16.99 -6.04 -12.28
C HIS A 241 -16.99 -4.51 -12.10
N LYS A 242 -18.05 -3.95 -11.49
CA LYS A 242 -18.15 -2.52 -11.17
C LYS A 242 -17.04 -2.02 -10.24
N SER A 243 -16.48 -2.91 -9.41
CA SER A 243 -15.33 -2.58 -8.57
C SER A 243 -13.96 -2.71 -9.23
N MET A 244 -13.89 -3.32 -10.41
CA MET A 244 -12.65 -3.58 -11.16
C MET A 244 -11.59 -4.37 -10.36
N GLY A 245 -12.01 -5.10 -9.32
CA GLY A 245 -11.09 -5.74 -8.39
C GLY A 245 -10.27 -4.79 -7.51
N HIS A 246 -10.48 -3.48 -7.58
CA HIS A 246 -9.70 -2.51 -6.83
C HIS A 246 -10.17 -2.47 -5.36
N PRO A 247 -9.31 -2.78 -4.36
CA PRO A 247 -9.74 -2.99 -2.97
C PRO A 247 -10.57 -1.86 -2.37
N TYR A 248 -10.20 -0.60 -2.61
CA TYR A 248 -10.97 0.54 -2.15
C TYR A 248 -12.34 0.66 -2.84
N MET A 249 -12.40 0.40 -4.15
CA MET A 249 -13.65 0.45 -4.90
C MET A 249 -14.56 -0.73 -4.51
N VAL A 250 -14.00 -1.89 -4.17
CA VAL A 250 -14.76 -3.02 -3.60
C VAL A 250 -15.51 -2.59 -2.34
N GLN A 251 -14.85 -1.82 -1.46
CA GLN A 251 -15.51 -1.31 -0.26
C GLN A 251 -16.56 -0.24 -0.57
N LEU A 252 -16.33 0.63 -1.55
CA LEU A 252 -17.29 1.67 -1.95
C LEU A 252 -18.55 1.08 -2.58
N VAL A 253 -18.40 0.22 -3.59
CA VAL A 253 -19.52 -0.47 -4.24
C VAL A 253 -20.31 -1.27 -3.21
N GLY A 254 -19.63 -2.06 -2.37
CA GLY A 254 -20.29 -2.80 -1.28
C GLY A 254 -21.04 -1.89 -0.31
N TYR A 255 -20.43 -0.79 0.10
CA TYR A 255 -21.05 0.16 1.03
C TYR A 255 -22.31 0.79 0.44
N TYR A 256 -22.25 1.26 -0.80
CA TYR A 256 -23.36 1.97 -1.42
C TYR A 256 -24.47 1.04 -1.91
N MET A 257 -24.16 -0.17 -2.41
CA MET A 257 -25.20 -1.15 -2.75
C MET A 257 -25.97 -1.62 -1.51
N TRP A 258 -25.27 -1.83 -0.39
CA TRP A 258 -25.90 -2.11 0.90
C TRP A 258 -26.83 -0.97 1.33
N ARG A 259 -26.33 0.27 1.24
CA ARG A 259 -27.10 1.46 1.62
C ARG A 259 -28.37 1.60 0.77
N SER A 260 -28.29 1.32 -0.53
CA SER A 260 -29.44 1.38 -1.44
C SER A 260 -30.51 0.34 -1.06
N ALA A 261 -30.11 -0.92 -0.88
CA ALA A 261 -31.03 -2.00 -0.49
C ALA A 261 -31.72 -1.73 0.87
N VAL A 262 -30.96 -1.27 1.87
CA VAL A 262 -31.51 -0.95 3.20
C VAL A 262 -32.47 0.24 3.15
N ARG A 263 -32.18 1.29 2.36
CA ARG A 263 -33.09 2.44 2.19
C ARG A 263 -34.43 2.04 1.57
N ARG A 264 -34.41 1.03 0.71
CA ARG A 264 -35.59 0.44 0.09
C ARG A 264 -36.37 -0.49 1.03
N GLY A 265 -35.84 -0.78 2.23
CA GLY A 265 -36.43 -1.74 3.17
C GLY A 265 -36.30 -3.20 2.72
N SER A 266 -35.37 -3.49 1.81
CA SER A 266 -35.14 -4.84 1.26
C SER A 266 -34.11 -5.62 2.06
N GLN A 267 -34.30 -6.94 2.17
CA GLN A 267 -33.28 -7.88 2.64
C GLN A 267 -32.47 -8.50 1.48
N VAL A 268 -32.84 -8.17 0.24
CA VAL A 268 -32.18 -8.65 -0.98
C VAL A 268 -31.55 -7.45 -1.70
N ILE A 269 -30.24 -7.52 -1.93
CA ILE A 269 -29.50 -6.64 -2.84
C ILE A 269 -29.76 -7.14 -4.26
N GLU A 270 -30.30 -6.27 -5.09
CA GLU A 270 -30.64 -6.52 -6.48
C GLU A 270 -29.74 -5.68 -7.40
N ARG A 271 -29.76 -5.99 -8.71
CA ARG A 271 -29.04 -5.23 -9.75
C ARG A 271 -29.16 -3.70 -9.60
N ARG A 272 -30.38 -3.19 -9.36
CA ARG A 272 -30.62 -1.74 -9.16
C ARG A 272 -29.82 -1.13 -8.01
N ASP A 273 -29.64 -1.87 -6.92
CA ASP A 273 -28.91 -1.36 -5.76
C ASP A 273 -27.41 -1.26 -6.07
N VAL A 274 -26.88 -2.18 -6.89
CA VAL A 274 -25.50 -2.16 -7.39
C VAL A 274 -25.30 -1.02 -8.38
N GLU A 275 -26.24 -0.81 -9.31
CA GLU A 275 -26.18 0.28 -10.29
C GLU A 275 -26.22 1.65 -9.62
N ASP A 276 -27.22 1.90 -8.77
CA ASP A 276 -27.35 3.13 -7.99
C ASP A 276 -26.13 3.34 -7.09
N GLY A 277 -25.70 2.28 -6.39
CA GLY A 277 -24.57 2.36 -5.48
C GLY A 277 -23.24 2.58 -6.20
N HIS A 278 -23.09 2.12 -7.44
CA HIS A 278 -21.90 2.35 -8.23
C HIS A 278 -21.75 3.82 -8.65
N VAL A 279 -22.85 4.53 -8.92
CA VAL A 279 -22.80 5.97 -9.22
C VAL A 279 -22.20 6.75 -8.05
N ASP A 280 -22.68 6.48 -6.83
CA ASP A 280 -22.13 7.05 -5.60
C ASP A 280 -20.66 6.64 -5.39
N ALA A 281 -20.33 5.38 -5.66
CA ALA A 281 -18.98 4.84 -5.52
C ALA A 281 -17.97 5.51 -6.45
N VAL A 282 -18.35 5.76 -7.71
CA VAL A 282 -17.51 6.45 -8.70
C VAL A 282 -17.23 7.88 -8.25
N SER A 283 -18.26 8.61 -7.80
CA SER A 283 -18.06 9.98 -7.32
C SER A 283 -17.11 10.04 -6.12
N GLU A 284 -17.25 9.14 -5.15
CA GLU A 284 -16.34 9.07 -4.00
C GLU A 284 -14.92 8.68 -4.41
N PHE A 285 -14.78 7.75 -5.36
CA PHE A 285 -13.47 7.33 -5.85
C PHE A 285 -12.75 8.46 -6.59
N TYR A 286 -13.47 9.24 -7.39
CA TYR A 286 -12.94 10.43 -8.05
C TYR A 286 -12.34 11.41 -7.03
N GLU A 287 -13.07 11.73 -5.96
CA GLU A 287 -12.61 12.66 -4.94
C GLU A 287 -11.43 12.12 -4.10
N ALA A 288 -11.46 10.82 -3.78
CA ALA A 288 -10.49 10.22 -2.86
C ALA A 288 -9.20 9.72 -3.54
N VAL A 289 -9.24 9.38 -4.83
CA VAL A 289 -8.13 8.75 -5.55
C VAL A 289 -7.70 9.53 -6.79
N ASP A 290 -8.61 9.75 -7.74
CA ASP A 290 -8.24 10.30 -9.05
C ASP A 290 -7.92 11.80 -8.99
N ALA A 291 -8.72 12.60 -8.28
CA ALA A 291 -8.50 14.03 -8.13
C ALA A 291 -7.18 14.34 -7.40
N PRO A 292 -6.88 13.76 -6.21
CA PRO A 292 -5.60 13.99 -5.55
C PRO A 292 -4.40 13.54 -6.39
N LEU A 293 -4.54 12.45 -7.15
CA LEU A 293 -3.50 12.01 -8.06
C LEU A 293 -3.29 13.03 -9.19
N TYR A 294 -4.35 13.40 -9.90
CA TYR A 294 -4.30 14.35 -11.00
C TYR A 294 -3.70 15.69 -10.56
N TYR A 295 -4.22 16.29 -9.49
CA TYR A 295 -3.72 17.59 -8.99
C TYR A 295 -2.34 17.52 -8.35
N GLY A 296 -1.90 16.33 -7.91
CA GLY A 296 -0.53 16.09 -7.47
C GLY A 296 0.50 16.08 -8.60
N LEU A 297 0.07 15.91 -9.86
CA LEU A 297 0.96 15.86 -11.02
C LEU A 297 1.36 17.25 -11.52
N ARG A 298 2.59 17.35 -12.01
CA ARG A 298 3.10 18.59 -12.62
C ARG A 298 2.34 18.88 -13.91
N SER A 299 2.20 20.16 -14.28
CA SER A 299 1.44 20.55 -15.49
C SER A 299 1.85 19.81 -16.78
N PRO A 300 3.15 19.56 -17.06
CA PRO A 300 3.51 18.76 -18.24
C PRO A 300 3.11 17.28 -18.16
N GLN A 301 3.03 16.71 -16.96
CA GLN A 301 2.53 15.35 -16.75
C GLN A 301 1.02 15.28 -16.95
N ARG A 302 0.29 16.30 -16.46
CA ARG A 302 -1.16 16.43 -16.68
C ARG A 302 -1.50 16.51 -18.16
N LEU A 303 -0.81 17.37 -18.91
CA LEU A 303 -0.97 17.46 -20.38
C LEU A 303 -0.79 16.11 -21.08
N PHE A 304 0.17 15.30 -20.63
CA PHE A 304 0.43 13.97 -21.18
C PHE A 304 -0.76 13.01 -20.94
N ILE A 305 -1.28 12.96 -19.71
CA ILE A 305 -2.38 12.06 -19.37
C ILE A 305 -3.74 12.55 -19.89
N GLU A 306 -3.92 13.87 -20.05
CA GLU A 306 -5.08 14.43 -20.74
C GLU A 306 -5.13 14.00 -22.20
N ALA A 307 -3.99 14.02 -22.89
CA ALA A 307 -3.90 13.49 -24.26
C ALA A 307 -4.16 11.97 -24.33
N MET A 308 -3.84 11.20 -23.28
CA MET A 308 -4.20 9.78 -23.19
C MET A 308 -5.69 9.56 -22.94
N ALA A 309 -6.33 10.41 -22.13
CA ALA A 309 -7.72 10.24 -21.71
C ALA A 309 -8.71 10.23 -22.90
N VAL A 310 -8.32 10.76 -24.06
CA VAL A 310 -9.07 10.71 -25.32
C VAL A 310 -9.32 9.28 -25.82
N ASP A 311 -8.42 8.33 -25.53
CA ASP A 311 -8.54 6.94 -26.03
C ASP A 311 -9.34 6.01 -25.11
N GLU A 312 -10.04 6.58 -24.11
CA GLU A 312 -10.84 5.83 -23.15
C GLU A 312 -10.02 4.80 -22.36
N ASP A 313 -10.43 3.53 -22.39
CA ASP A 313 -9.76 2.42 -21.71
C ASP A 313 -8.73 1.72 -22.61
N LYS A 314 -8.52 2.21 -23.84
CA LYS A 314 -7.58 1.62 -24.80
C LYS A 314 -6.17 2.15 -24.56
N PRO A 315 -5.14 1.31 -24.79
CA PRO A 315 -3.76 1.80 -24.83
C PRO A 315 -3.57 2.92 -25.87
N THR A 316 -2.89 3.98 -25.48
CA THR A 316 -2.57 5.15 -26.32
C THR A 316 -1.19 4.98 -26.97
N ARG A 317 -1.06 5.35 -28.25
CA ARG A 317 0.25 5.40 -28.93
C ARG A 317 1.01 6.66 -28.54
N MET A 318 2.31 6.50 -28.33
CA MET A 318 3.22 7.63 -28.06
C MET A 318 3.23 8.67 -29.18
N ALA A 319 3.05 8.25 -30.44
CA ALA A 319 2.95 9.16 -31.57
C ALA A 319 1.69 10.05 -31.48
N ASP A 320 0.56 9.48 -31.07
CA ASP A 320 -0.69 10.23 -30.91
C ASP A 320 -0.58 11.25 -29.77
N ILE A 321 0.13 10.91 -28.68
CA ILE A 321 0.38 11.86 -27.57
C ILE A 321 1.25 13.02 -28.06
N ILE A 322 2.29 12.73 -28.84
CA ILE A 322 3.20 13.73 -29.43
C ILE A 322 2.41 14.72 -30.31
N GLU A 323 1.54 14.18 -31.17
CA GLU A 323 0.70 14.96 -32.08
C GLU A 323 -0.33 15.80 -31.31
N ARG A 324 -1.10 15.19 -30.40
CA ARG A 324 -2.15 15.89 -29.61
C ARG A 324 -1.58 16.99 -28.72
N CYS A 325 -0.39 16.79 -28.14
CA CYS A 325 0.22 17.78 -27.27
C CYS A 325 0.98 18.88 -28.05
N ASP A 326 1.23 18.69 -29.34
CA ASP A 326 2.19 19.47 -30.13
C ASP A 326 3.55 19.59 -29.41
N ARG A 327 4.15 18.44 -29.10
CA ARG A 327 5.42 18.35 -28.34
C ARG A 327 6.44 17.43 -29.00
N THR A 328 7.69 17.56 -28.60
CA THR A 328 8.78 16.75 -29.18
C THR A 328 8.78 15.31 -28.64
N GLN A 329 9.41 14.40 -29.39
CA GLN A 329 9.66 13.02 -28.93
C GLN A 329 10.47 12.96 -27.63
N SER A 330 11.41 13.90 -27.44
CA SER A 330 12.21 14.02 -26.22
C SER A 330 11.33 14.37 -25.01
N TRP A 331 10.40 15.33 -25.17
CA TRP A 331 9.41 15.66 -24.15
C TRP A 331 8.55 14.45 -23.79
N ALA A 332 8.01 13.75 -24.79
CA ALA A 332 7.14 12.61 -24.57
C ALA A 332 7.89 11.45 -23.88
N SER A 333 9.14 11.20 -24.26
CA SER A 333 9.99 10.17 -23.64
C SER A 333 10.29 10.49 -22.17
N LYS A 334 10.60 11.77 -21.87
CA LYS A 334 10.85 12.25 -20.49
C LYS A 334 9.62 12.05 -19.60
N TYR A 335 8.45 12.49 -20.03
CA TYR A 335 7.24 12.42 -19.19
C TYR A 335 6.62 11.03 -19.14
N ARG A 336 6.79 10.21 -20.20
CA ARG A 336 6.53 8.77 -20.13
C ARG A 336 7.34 8.12 -19.01
N ALA A 337 8.66 8.35 -18.96
CA ALA A 337 9.51 7.77 -17.93
C ALA A 337 9.12 8.24 -16.52
N SER A 338 8.79 9.53 -16.37
CA SER A 338 8.31 10.10 -15.10
C SER A 338 7.00 9.46 -14.62
N LEU A 339 6.00 9.36 -15.51
CA LEU A 339 4.69 8.82 -15.19
C LEU A 339 4.70 7.30 -14.95
N ILE A 340 5.60 6.55 -15.62
CA ILE A 340 5.84 5.14 -15.33
C ILE A 340 6.43 4.97 -13.94
N ARG A 341 7.44 5.78 -13.59
CA ARG A 341 8.06 5.76 -12.26
C ARG A 341 7.04 6.06 -11.16
N GLU A 342 6.18 7.06 -11.38
CA GLU A 342 5.10 7.43 -10.46
C GLU A 342 3.90 6.47 -10.49
N ARG A 343 3.95 5.43 -11.35
CA ARG A 343 2.90 4.41 -11.51
C ARG A 343 1.52 4.98 -11.82
N VAL A 344 1.49 6.06 -12.60
CA VAL A 344 0.27 6.64 -13.20
C VAL A 344 -0.08 5.93 -14.50
N ILE A 345 0.95 5.52 -15.24
CA ILE A 345 0.83 4.78 -16.50
C ILE A 345 1.82 3.60 -16.51
N GLU A 346 1.61 2.68 -17.43
CA GLU A 346 2.55 1.59 -17.73
C GLU A 346 2.70 1.36 -19.24
N ALA A 347 3.75 0.65 -19.63
CA ALA A 347 3.93 0.24 -21.02
C ALA A 347 2.91 -0.85 -21.38
N ALA A 348 2.27 -0.70 -22.54
CA ALA A 348 1.22 -1.59 -23.04
C ALA A 348 1.57 -2.22 -24.40
N GLY A 349 2.86 -2.34 -24.70
CA GLY A 349 3.39 -2.80 -26.00
C GLY A 349 4.38 -1.80 -26.60
N TYR A 350 4.88 -2.10 -27.80
CA TYR A 350 5.83 -1.24 -28.48
C TYR A 350 5.19 0.12 -28.82
N GLY A 351 5.72 1.19 -28.22
CA GLY A 351 5.21 2.55 -28.41
C GLY A 351 3.82 2.81 -27.81
N LEU A 352 3.31 1.93 -26.94
CA LEU A 352 1.99 2.04 -26.32
C LEU A 352 2.09 2.25 -24.81
N VAL A 353 1.17 3.04 -24.26
CA VAL A 353 1.01 3.26 -22.82
C VAL A 353 -0.45 3.16 -22.40
N ARG A 354 -0.72 2.77 -21.16
CA ARG A 354 -2.08 2.75 -20.59
C ARG A 354 -2.06 3.22 -19.13
N PHE A 355 -3.22 3.67 -18.64
CA PHE A 355 -3.39 3.98 -17.22
C PHE A 355 -3.24 2.73 -16.35
N THR A 356 -2.58 2.89 -15.20
CA THR A 356 -2.49 1.88 -14.14
C THR A 356 -3.49 2.13 -13.02
N VAL A 357 -3.96 3.37 -12.89
CA VAL A 357 -4.93 3.78 -11.87
C VAL A 357 -6.33 3.66 -12.46
N PRO A 358 -7.24 2.91 -11.81
CA PRO A 358 -8.60 2.71 -12.30
C PRO A 358 -9.32 4.04 -12.50
N MET A 359 -10.07 4.16 -13.60
CA MET A 359 -10.93 5.31 -13.93
C MET A 359 -10.23 6.68 -14.07
N LEU A 360 -8.91 6.80 -13.92
CA LEU A 360 -8.23 8.09 -14.09
C LEU A 360 -8.54 8.76 -15.43
N GLY A 361 -8.57 7.98 -16.53
CA GLY A 361 -8.99 8.49 -17.84
C GLY A 361 -10.44 8.98 -17.87
N ALA A 362 -11.36 8.25 -17.23
CA ALA A 362 -12.76 8.65 -17.11
C ALA A 362 -12.92 9.90 -16.25
N TYR A 363 -12.25 9.97 -15.09
CA TYR A 363 -12.19 11.17 -14.26
C TYR A 363 -11.73 12.40 -15.05
N ILE A 364 -10.66 12.27 -15.83
CA ILE A 364 -10.15 13.37 -16.66
C ILE A 364 -11.21 13.82 -17.67
N ARG A 365 -11.88 12.89 -18.35
CA ARG A 365 -12.96 13.24 -19.31
C ARG A 365 -14.17 13.87 -18.62
N ASP A 366 -14.59 13.33 -17.48
CA ASP A 366 -15.84 13.72 -16.82
C ASP A 366 -15.71 15.03 -16.00
N ARG A 367 -14.52 15.33 -15.48
CA ARG A 367 -14.29 16.39 -14.47
C ARG A 367 -13.26 17.44 -14.87
N VAL A 368 -12.34 17.13 -15.78
CA VAL A 368 -11.21 18.01 -16.13
C VAL A 368 -11.37 18.60 -17.52
N LEU A 369 -11.59 17.74 -18.51
CA LEU A 369 -11.87 18.15 -19.88
C LEU A 369 -13.31 18.63 -19.90
N TRP A 370 -13.49 19.93 -20.12
CA TRP A 370 -14.83 20.46 -20.30
C TRP A 370 -15.40 19.87 -21.61
N HIS A 371 -16.55 19.22 -21.51
CA HIS A 371 -17.39 19.02 -22.69
C HIS A 371 -17.90 20.41 -23.10
N GLU A 372 -17.38 20.94 -24.20
CA GLU A 372 -18.02 22.06 -24.90
C GLU A 372 -19.43 21.68 -25.37
#